data_AF-A0A1I1V4J2-F1
#
_entry.id   AF-A0A1I1V4J2-F1
#
_cell.length_a   1.000
_cell.length_b   1.000
_cell.length_c   1.000
_cell.angle_alpha   90.00
_cell.angle_beta   90.00
_cell.angle_gamma   90.00
#
_symmetry.space_group_name_H-M   'P 1'
#
loop_
_entity.id
_entity.type
_entity.pdbx_description
1 polymer ?
#
loop_
_entity_poly.entity_id
_entity_poly.type
_entity_poly.pdbx_seq_one_letter_code
_entity_poly.pdbx_strand_id
1 'polypeptide(L)'
;MSTAPSDARLPVLPDMSRTPVNRPRRPAAPVLAAIRALLPALPVLALALAAAACDPARQQSPAPAPAPAPAPPSSAASPAPAAAEQRAGVTSDLKSDEDLRLLPAVAVRDGDRWRVDLRAWVFEPEEGSWRRGAAVEALVAALELPPGSEANDVFRKRARAFLVDNESGKRVVVRIGTKEHVLGVTGANGHSETTLHLDDADLPAPLTPVTAVLRPGDARSFTGTIVRLDATGLSVVSDVDDTIKISEVRDKQRLLERTFLKEFEPVPAMAAAYQRWAAAGATFHYLSASPWQLYDALVEFTGAAGFPAGSMHLKLFRPKDSSFFSLFQDPREYKAPLLRALLRGAPGRRFVLVGDSGEMDPEVYAAAYREFPDQVVAIYIRDVTDEGRDAPRYRTVFAGVPEARWQIFTDPAELPPTLP
;
A
#
# COMPACT_ATOMS: atom_id res chain seq x y z
N MET A 1 -6.26 71.22 49.96
CA MET A 1 -5.10 70.98 49.08
C MET A 1 -4.82 69.47 49.18
N SER A 2 -5.27 68.71 48.18
CA SER A 2 -4.44 68.19 47.07
C SER A 2 -3.52 67.07 47.57
N THR A 3 -3.50 65.83 47.09
CA THR A 3 -4.08 65.16 45.92
C THR A 3 -3.81 63.67 46.12
N ALA A 4 -4.79 62.80 45.87
CA ALA A 4 -4.61 61.35 45.86
C ALA A 4 -3.85 60.89 44.59
N PRO A 5 -3.02 59.84 44.64
CA PRO A 5 -2.42 59.28 43.44
C PRO A 5 -3.33 58.23 42.79
N SER A 6 -3.81 58.63 41.60
CA SER A 6 -3.97 57.90 40.34
C SER A 6 -4.16 56.37 40.34
N ASP A 7 -5.32 55.99 39.80
CA ASP A 7 -5.65 54.71 39.17
C ASP A 7 -4.51 54.11 38.33
N ALA A 8 -4.10 52.89 38.68
CA ALA A 8 -3.42 51.98 37.77
C ALA A 8 -4.48 51.12 37.07
N ARG A 9 -4.83 51.48 35.83
CA ARG A 9 -5.65 50.64 34.95
C ARG A 9 -4.85 49.40 34.54
N LEU A 10 -5.31 48.23 34.96
CA LEU A 10 -4.89 46.95 34.41
C LEU A 10 -5.23 46.91 32.90
N PRO A 11 -4.34 46.37 32.05
CA PRO A 11 -4.64 46.19 30.63
C PRO A 11 -5.77 45.16 30.48
N VAL A 12 -6.85 45.57 29.81
CA VAL A 12 -7.93 44.67 29.38
C VAL A 12 -7.34 43.70 28.36
N LEU A 13 -7.25 42.42 28.72
CA LEU A 13 -6.92 41.34 27.79
C LEU A 13 -7.99 41.28 26.69
N PRO A 14 -7.61 41.14 25.42
CA PRO A 14 -8.59 40.99 24.34
C PRO A 14 -9.40 39.71 24.55
N ASP A 15 -10.71 39.84 24.35
CA ASP A 15 -11.67 38.75 24.36
C ASP A 15 -11.30 37.71 23.29
N MET A 16 -10.79 36.55 23.73
CA MET A 16 -10.38 35.42 22.89
C MET A 16 -11.56 34.51 22.49
N SER A 17 -12.82 34.90 22.75
CA SER A 17 -13.99 34.04 22.54
C SER A 17 -14.68 34.18 21.17
N ARG A 18 -13.91 34.51 20.11
CA ARG A 18 -14.37 34.40 18.70
C ARG A 18 -13.24 34.01 17.75
N THR A 19 -12.82 32.75 17.80
CA THR A 19 -12.11 32.14 16.67
C THR A 19 -13.10 31.99 15.51
N PRO A 20 -12.83 32.57 14.33
CA PRO A 20 -13.66 32.29 13.16
C PRO A 20 -13.52 30.81 12.83
N VAL A 21 -14.65 30.10 12.77
CA VAL A 21 -14.74 28.75 12.19
C VAL A 21 -14.12 28.83 10.79
N ASN A 22 -12.95 28.20 10.64
CA ASN A 22 -12.21 28.14 9.39
C ASN A 22 -13.00 27.24 8.43
N ARG A 23 -13.98 27.80 7.74
CA ARG A 23 -14.64 27.12 6.63
C ARG A 23 -13.56 26.79 5.59
N PRO A 24 -13.53 25.57 5.02
CA PRO A 24 -12.56 25.24 3.98
C PRO A 24 -12.66 26.29 2.87
N ARG A 25 -11.53 26.94 2.56
CA ARG A 25 -11.44 27.85 1.42
C ARG A 25 -11.90 27.07 0.19
N ARG A 26 -12.96 27.54 -0.47
CA ARG A 26 -13.34 27.03 -1.80
C ARG A 26 -12.08 27.05 -2.67
N PRO A 27 -11.78 25.98 -3.42
CA PRO A 27 -10.66 25.99 -4.35
C PRO A 27 -10.79 27.20 -5.27
N ALA A 28 -9.67 27.85 -5.60
CA ALA A 28 -9.67 28.92 -6.58
C ALA A 28 -10.34 28.40 -7.88
N ALA A 29 -11.19 29.23 -8.49
CA ALA A 29 -11.94 28.90 -9.71
C ALA A 29 -11.17 28.13 -10.83
N PRO A 30 -9.85 28.35 -11.07
CA PRO A 30 -9.10 27.54 -12.03
C PRO A 30 -8.85 26.07 -11.61
N VAL A 31 -8.76 25.77 -10.30
CA VAL A 31 -8.55 24.40 -9.80
C VAL A 31 -9.81 23.56 -9.99
N LEU A 32 -11.00 24.15 -9.79
CA LEU A 32 -12.28 23.49 -10.06
C LEU A 32 -12.50 23.20 -11.55
N ALA A 33 -11.92 24.01 -12.45
CA ALA A 33 -12.00 23.80 -13.89
C ALA A 33 -11.12 22.62 -14.36
N ALA A 34 -9.89 22.52 -13.84
CA ALA A 34 -8.99 21.39 -14.09
C ALA A 34 -9.54 20.06 -13.52
N ILE A 35 -10.11 20.09 -12.32
CA ILE A 35 -10.78 18.91 -11.70
C ILE A 35 -12.00 18.48 -12.53
N ARG A 36 -12.74 19.42 -13.11
CA ARG A 36 -13.90 19.12 -13.97
C ARG A 36 -13.51 18.60 -15.36
N ALA A 37 -12.30 18.91 -15.84
CA ALA A 37 -11.71 18.39 -17.07
C ALA A 37 -11.16 16.95 -16.92
N LEU A 38 -10.80 16.54 -15.70
CA LEU A 38 -10.34 15.18 -15.39
C LEU A 38 -11.45 14.12 -15.51
N LEU A 39 -12.71 14.45 -15.20
CA LEU A 39 -13.85 13.50 -15.25
C LEU A 39 -13.99 12.70 -16.56
N PRO A 40 -14.04 13.33 -17.76
CA PRO A 40 -14.14 12.60 -19.02
C PRO A 40 -12.81 11.92 -19.43
N ALA A 41 -11.68 12.31 -18.84
CA ALA A 41 -10.37 11.74 -19.13
C ALA A 41 -10.04 10.51 -18.27
N LEU A 42 -10.79 10.19 -17.21
CA LEU A 42 -10.55 8.99 -16.38
C LEU A 42 -10.74 7.66 -17.14
N PRO A 43 -11.79 7.49 -17.96
CA PRO A 43 -11.88 6.35 -18.87
C PRO A 43 -10.75 6.36 -19.90
N VAL A 44 -10.28 7.53 -20.31
CA VAL A 44 -9.15 7.67 -21.25
C VAL A 44 -7.84 7.28 -20.58
N LEU A 45 -7.61 7.63 -19.32
CA LEU A 45 -6.47 7.21 -18.51
C LEU A 45 -6.47 5.69 -18.35
N ALA A 46 -7.60 5.12 -17.97
CA ALA A 46 -7.80 3.69 -17.87
C ALA A 46 -7.57 2.96 -19.20
N LEU A 47 -8.17 3.46 -20.29
CA LEU A 47 -8.12 2.85 -21.62
C LEU A 47 -6.76 3.03 -22.27
N ALA A 48 -6.10 4.17 -22.10
CA ALA A 48 -4.77 4.43 -22.63
C ALA A 48 -3.70 3.64 -21.88
N LEU A 49 -3.77 3.54 -20.54
CA LEU A 49 -2.89 2.65 -19.78
C LEU A 49 -3.09 1.19 -20.20
N ALA A 50 -4.34 0.75 -20.39
CA ALA A 50 -4.63 -0.61 -20.84
C ALA A 50 -4.21 -0.87 -22.30
N ALA A 51 -4.40 0.10 -23.20
CA ALA A 51 -4.02 -0.02 -24.61
C ALA A 51 -2.49 0.05 -24.80
N ALA A 52 -1.80 0.89 -24.05
CA ALA A 52 -0.34 1.01 -24.10
C ALA A 52 0.39 -0.18 -23.45
N ALA A 53 -0.25 -0.85 -22.48
CA ALA A 53 0.25 -2.11 -21.92
C ALA A 53 0.03 -3.33 -22.85
N CYS A 54 -0.69 -3.17 -23.97
CA CYS A 54 -0.93 -4.23 -24.95
C CYS A 54 0.03 -4.10 -26.15
N ASP A 55 1.02 -4.97 -26.23
CA ASP A 55 1.86 -5.09 -27.42
C ASP A 55 1.25 -6.11 -28.43
N PRO A 56 0.79 -5.67 -29.62
CA PRO A 56 0.30 -6.58 -30.66
C PRO A 56 1.41 -7.44 -31.29
N ALA A 57 2.69 -7.16 -31.05
CA ALA A 57 3.81 -7.92 -31.65
C ALA A 57 3.92 -9.38 -31.17
N ARG A 58 3.24 -9.77 -30.08
CA ARG A 58 3.13 -11.18 -29.63
C ARG A 58 1.93 -11.95 -30.19
N GLN A 59 1.10 -11.37 -31.07
CA GLN A 59 -0.07 -12.05 -31.65
C GLN A 59 0.21 -12.86 -32.92
N GLN A 60 1.47 -13.07 -33.32
CA GLN A 60 1.81 -13.98 -34.42
C GLN A 60 2.21 -15.36 -33.89
N SER A 61 1.23 -16.10 -33.39
CA SER A 61 1.29 -17.56 -33.35
C SER A 61 0.00 -18.10 -33.98
N PRO A 62 0.08 -19.12 -34.86
CA PRO A 62 -1.08 -19.56 -35.63
C PRO A 62 -2.18 -20.06 -34.68
N ALA A 63 -3.41 -19.66 -34.98
CA ALA A 63 -4.59 -20.02 -34.20
C ALA A 63 -4.73 -21.55 -34.08
N PRO A 64 -4.87 -22.11 -32.87
CA PRO A 64 -5.27 -23.50 -32.72
C PRO A 64 -6.72 -23.67 -33.18
N ALA A 65 -7.02 -24.83 -33.78
CA ALA A 65 -8.32 -25.22 -34.29
C ALA A 65 -9.43 -25.08 -33.22
N PRO A 66 -10.70 -24.81 -33.63
CA PRO A 66 -11.79 -24.55 -32.70
C PRO A 66 -12.09 -25.79 -31.84
N ALA A 67 -11.85 -25.66 -30.53
CA ALA A 67 -12.26 -26.63 -29.53
C ALA A 67 -13.78 -26.49 -29.21
N PRO A 68 -14.46 -27.58 -28.82
CA PRO A 68 -15.90 -27.57 -28.56
C PRO A 68 -16.30 -26.69 -27.37
N ALA A 69 -17.57 -26.27 -27.37
CA ALA A 69 -18.16 -25.27 -26.48
C ALA A 69 -17.89 -25.49 -24.97
N PRO A 70 -17.72 -24.41 -24.18
CA PRO A 70 -17.28 -24.49 -22.80
C PRO A 70 -18.36 -24.98 -21.84
N ALA A 71 -17.96 -25.88 -20.93
CA ALA A 71 -18.66 -26.20 -19.69
C ALA A 71 -18.56 -25.02 -18.69
N PRO A 72 -19.46 -24.91 -17.70
CA PRO A 72 -19.51 -23.78 -16.76
C PRO A 72 -18.21 -23.62 -15.94
N PRO A 73 -17.92 -22.40 -15.44
CA PRO A 73 -16.59 -22.04 -14.95
C PRO A 73 -16.23 -22.80 -13.67
N SER A 74 -15.19 -23.65 -13.77
CA SER A 74 -14.44 -24.16 -12.64
C SER A 74 -13.43 -23.10 -12.18
N SER A 75 -13.35 -22.87 -10.87
CA SER A 75 -12.42 -21.93 -10.25
C SER A 75 -10.96 -22.24 -10.63
N ALA A 76 -10.33 -21.40 -11.44
CA ALA A 76 -8.90 -21.47 -11.69
C ALA A 76 -8.17 -20.89 -10.46
N ALA A 77 -7.67 -21.77 -9.60
CA ALA A 77 -6.73 -21.42 -8.56
C ALA A 77 -5.44 -20.87 -9.18
N SER A 78 -4.85 -19.83 -8.56
CA SER A 78 -3.46 -19.43 -8.81
C SER A 78 -2.54 -20.66 -8.74
N PRO A 79 -1.47 -20.74 -9.56
CA PRO A 79 -0.53 -21.86 -9.48
C PRO A 79 0.04 -21.94 -8.06
N ALA A 80 0.13 -23.16 -7.53
CA ALA A 80 0.71 -23.41 -6.23
C ALA A 80 2.16 -22.88 -6.17
N PRO A 81 2.58 -22.27 -5.05
CA PRO A 81 3.92 -21.70 -4.92
C PRO A 81 4.97 -22.81 -5.11
N ALA A 82 5.97 -22.53 -5.94
CA ALA A 82 7.10 -23.43 -6.13
C ALA A 82 8.02 -23.40 -4.90
N ALA A 83 8.54 -24.57 -4.50
CA ALA A 83 9.56 -24.66 -3.45
C ALA A 83 10.93 -24.21 -3.98
N ALA A 84 11.66 -23.43 -3.19
CA ALA A 84 13.01 -23.00 -3.57
C ALA A 84 14.06 -24.08 -3.39
N GLU A 85 15.09 -24.04 -4.24
CA GLU A 85 16.29 -24.87 -4.14
C GLU A 85 17.49 -24.02 -3.66
N GLN A 86 18.31 -24.56 -2.76
CA GLN A 86 19.56 -23.94 -2.31
C GLN A 86 20.71 -24.33 -3.24
N ARG A 87 21.34 -23.35 -3.91
CA ARG A 87 22.53 -23.57 -4.75
C ARG A 87 23.47 -22.39 -4.64
N ALA A 88 24.70 -22.62 -4.19
CA ALA A 88 25.73 -21.59 -4.10
C ALA A 88 26.32 -21.27 -5.48
N GLY A 89 26.55 -19.99 -5.77
CA GLY A 89 27.25 -19.54 -6.98
C GLY A 89 26.37 -19.38 -8.23
N VAL A 90 25.05 -19.37 -8.05
CA VAL A 90 24.07 -19.06 -9.12
C VAL A 90 23.66 -17.60 -8.99
N THR A 91 23.63 -16.87 -10.10
CA THR A 91 23.23 -15.45 -10.13
C THR A 91 21.87 -15.29 -10.79
N SER A 92 21.23 -14.15 -10.54
CA SER A 92 19.96 -13.79 -11.19
C SER A 92 20.15 -13.61 -12.69
N ASP A 93 19.18 -14.07 -13.48
CA ASP A 93 19.14 -13.91 -14.93
C ASP A 93 18.43 -12.61 -15.30
N LEU A 94 19.03 -11.49 -14.90
CA LEU A 94 18.56 -10.14 -15.23
C LEU A 94 19.46 -9.54 -16.31
N LYS A 95 18.85 -8.91 -17.32
CA LYS A 95 19.56 -8.04 -18.26
C LYS A 95 19.85 -6.68 -17.61
N SER A 96 20.70 -5.86 -18.24
CA SER A 96 21.15 -4.56 -17.70
C SER A 96 20.07 -3.48 -17.71
N ASP A 97 19.07 -3.62 -18.56
CA ASP A 97 17.89 -2.76 -18.72
C ASP A 97 16.71 -3.20 -17.83
N GLU A 98 16.76 -4.41 -17.27
CA GLU A 98 15.70 -4.96 -16.43
C GLU A 98 15.85 -4.54 -14.97
N ASP A 99 14.75 -4.14 -14.34
CA ASP A 99 14.63 -3.83 -12.94
C ASP A 99 13.96 -5.00 -12.18
N LEU A 100 14.23 -5.09 -10.88
CA LEU A 100 13.71 -6.10 -9.97
C LEU A 100 13.18 -5.44 -8.69
N ARG A 101 11.90 -5.69 -8.37
CA ARG A 101 11.34 -5.44 -7.04
C ARG A 101 11.19 -6.73 -6.26
N LEU A 102 11.81 -6.77 -5.09
CA LEU A 102 11.58 -7.77 -4.05
C LEU A 102 10.57 -7.19 -3.07
N LEU A 103 9.33 -7.68 -3.11
CA LEU A 103 8.26 -7.15 -2.28
C LEU A 103 8.44 -7.60 -0.82
N PRO A 104 8.04 -6.78 0.16
CA PRO A 104 8.19 -7.14 1.57
C PRO A 104 7.41 -8.41 1.89
N ALA A 105 8.04 -9.29 2.64
CA ALA A 105 7.43 -10.54 3.06
C ALA A 105 7.33 -10.62 4.57
N VAL A 106 6.38 -11.40 5.07
CA VAL A 106 6.23 -11.69 6.49
C VAL A 106 6.67 -13.13 6.72
N ALA A 107 7.59 -13.32 7.67
CA ALA A 107 8.00 -14.64 8.12
C ALA A 107 7.11 -15.08 9.28
N VAL A 108 6.44 -16.22 9.12
CA VAL A 108 5.60 -16.83 10.15
C VAL A 108 6.20 -18.15 10.60
N ARG A 109 5.98 -18.53 11.87
CA ARG A 109 6.46 -19.83 12.37
C ARG A 109 5.68 -20.98 11.70
N ASP A 110 6.42 -21.99 11.27
CA ASP A 110 5.91 -23.25 10.73
C ASP A 110 6.79 -24.39 11.26
N GLY A 111 6.32 -25.01 12.35
CA GLY A 111 7.14 -25.93 13.15
C GLY A 111 8.35 -25.22 13.78
N ASP A 112 9.54 -25.77 13.54
CA ASP A 112 10.83 -25.25 13.99
C ASP A 112 11.46 -24.24 13.01
N ARG A 113 10.79 -23.98 11.86
CA ARG A 113 11.30 -23.10 10.80
C ARG A 113 10.40 -21.89 10.61
N TRP A 114 10.87 -20.95 9.81
CA TRP A 114 10.12 -19.79 9.33
C TRP A 114 9.64 -20.04 7.92
N ARG A 115 8.34 -19.93 7.70
CA ARG A 115 7.75 -19.91 6.36
C ARG A 115 7.67 -18.46 5.88
N VAL A 116 8.24 -18.19 4.70
CA VAL A 116 8.26 -16.87 4.07
C VAL A 116 7.76 -16.99 2.65
N ASP A 117 6.66 -16.29 2.34
CA ASP A 117 6.17 -16.18 0.96
C ASP A 117 6.81 -14.96 0.30
N LEU A 118 7.92 -15.16 -0.39
CA LEU A 118 8.68 -14.09 -1.04
C LEU A 118 8.20 -13.89 -2.47
N ARG A 119 8.00 -12.62 -2.85
CA ARG A 119 7.54 -12.23 -4.18
C ARG A 119 8.56 -11.36 -4.88
N ALA A 120 8.78 -11.65 -6.15
CA ALA A 120 9.63 -10.85 -7.03
C ALA A 120 8.79 -10.31 -8.20
N TRP A 121 9.16 -9.14 -8.68
CA TRP A 121 8.62 -8.53 -9.89
C TRP A 121 9.78 -8.06 -10.76
N VAL A 122 9.94 -8.67 -11.92
CA VAL A 122 10.96 -8.29 -12.92
C VAL A 122 10.27 -7.59 -14.08
N PHE A 123 10.77 -6.42 -14.44
CA PHE A 123 10.22 -5.62 -15.52
C PHE A 123 11.29 -4.72 -16.13
N GLU A 124 11.09 -4.28 -17.37
CA GLU A 124 11.87 -3.22 -17.99
C GLU A 124 11.11 -1.88 -17.83
N PRO A 125 11.72 -0.83 -17.25
CA PRO A 125 11.08 0.46 -17.06
C PRO A 125 10.60 1.18 -18.33
N GLU A 126 10.91 0.70 -19.55
CA GLU A 126 10.19 1.21 -20.73
C GLU A 126 10.75 2.47 -21.40
N GLU A 127 11.85 3.04 -20.88
CA GLU A 127 12.09 4.48 -21.03
C GLU A 127 12.39 4.94 -22.46
N GLY A 128 12.88 4.03 -23.31
CA GLY A 128 13.16 4.26 -24.73
C GLY A 128 11.98 4.02 -25.67
N SER A 129 10.84 3.54 -25.15
CA SER A 129 9.68 3.20 -25.96
C SER A 129 8.96 4.45 -26.46
N TRP A 130 9.08 4.74 -27.75
CA TRP A 130 8.35 5.87 -28.34
C TRP A 130 6.83 5.69 -28.19
N ARG A 131 6.31 4.45 -28.19
CA ARG A 131 4.88 4.17 -28.04
C ARG A 131 4.38 4.46 -26.64
N ARG A 132 5.05 3.93 -25.61
CA ARG A 132 4.66 4.16 -24.22
C ARG A 132 4.92 5.61 -23.82
N GLY A 133 6.02 6.19 -24.30
CA GLY A 133 6.27 7.63 -24.22
C GLY A 133 5.13 8.44 -24.81
N ALA A 134 4.71 8.15 -26.05
CA ALA A 134 3.57 8.80 -26.69
C ALA A 134 2.24 8.59 -25.94
N ALA A 135 2.03 7.43 -25.31
CA ALA A 135 0.86 7.19 -24.48
C ALA A 135 0.86 8.08 -23.23
N VAL A 136 2.00 8.22 -22.55
CA VAL A 136 2.15 9.16 -21.43
C VAL A 136 1.94 10.60 -21.91
N GLU A 137 2.52 11.01 -23.04
CA GLU A 137 2.31 12.35 -23.61
C GLU A 137 0.84 12.62 -23.96
N ALA A 138 0.15 11.65 -24.56
CA ALA A 138 -1.27 11.78 -24.87
C ALA A 138 -2.11 11.99 -23.60
N LEU A 139 -1.75 11.32 -22.50
CA LEU A 139 -2.40 11.50 -21.21
C LEU A 139 -2.06 12.84 -20.55
N VAL A 140 -0.80 13.26 -20.57
CA VAL A 140 -0.38 14.59 -20.12
C VAL A 140 -1.15 15.68 -20.85
N ALA A 141 -1.32 15.56 -22.17
CA ALA A 141 -2.09 16.48 -22.98
C ALA A 141 -3.59 16.44 -22.65
N ALA A 142 -4.18 15.25 -22.52
CA ALA A 142 -5.60 15.07 -22.18
C ALA A 142 -5.95 15.60 -20.79
N LEU A 143 -4.99 15.58 -19.86
CA LEU A 143 -5.11 16.13 -18.51
C LEU A 143 -4.69 17.60 -18.41
N GLU A 144 -4.28 18.21 -19.53
CA GLU A 144 -3.82 19.60 -19.62
C GLU A 144 -2.69 19.94 -18.61
N LEU A 145 -1.79 18.98 -18.35
CA LEU A 145 -0.73 19.13 -17.35
C LEU A 145 0.40 20.03 -17.87
N PRO A 146 0.69 21.18 -17.22
CA PRO A 146 1.73 22.08 -17.68
C PRO A 146 3.12 21.42 -17.67
N PRO A 147 3.96 21.60 -18.71
CA PRO A 147 5.34 21.13 -18.71
C PRO A 147 6.14 21.69 -17.52
N GLY A 148 6.91 20.85 -16.85
CA GLY A 148 7.74 21.22 -15.69
C GLY A 148 6.97 21.59 -14.43
N SER A 149 5.66 21.34 -14.38
CA SER A 149 4.89 21.42 -13.14
C SER A 149 5.06 20.16 -12.30
N GLU A 150 5.00 20.30 -10.98
CA GLU A 150 5.03 19.18 -10.03
C GLU A 150 3.99 18.11 -10.38
N ALA A 151 2.77 18.52 -10.73
CA ALA A 151 1.70 17.59 -11.10
C ALA A 151 2.06 16.75 -12.34
N ASN A 152 2.77 17.32 -13.31
CA ASN A 152 3.22 16.61 -14.51
C ASN A 152 4.34 15.61 -14.16
N ASP A 153 5.28 16.02 -13.32
CA ASP A 153 6.40 15.16 -12.90
C ASP A 153 5.90 13.96 -12.09
N VAL A 154 5.01 14.20 -11.12
CA VAL A 154 4.34 13.16 -10.34
C VAL A 154 3.54 12.23 -11.25
N PHE A 155 2.76 12.78 -12.18
CA PHE A 155 1.97 11.99 -13.11
C PHE A 155 2.84 11.07 -13.96
N ARG A 156 3.90 11.61 -14.56
CA ARG A 156 4.82 10.84 -15.40
C ARG A 156 5.47 9.71 -14.61
N LYS A 157 5.99 10.01 -13.42
CA LYS A 157 6.62 9.02 -12.53
C LYS A 157 5.64 7.89 -12.21
N ARG A 158 4.42 8.22 -11.80
CA ARG A 158 3.42 7.22 -11.36
C ARG A 158 2.79 6.47 -12.52
N ALA A 159 2.48 7.12 -13.64
CA ALA A 159 1.90 6.49 -14.82
C ALA A 159 2.87 5.49 -15.48
N ARG A 160 4.17 5.81 -15.53
CA ARG A 160 5.20 4.91 -16.08
C ARG A 160 5.26 3.56 -15.38
N ALA A 161 5.05 3.52 -14.06
CA ALA A 161 5.01 2.27 -13.31
C ALA A 161 3.89 1.31 -13.77
N PHE A 162 2.86 1.81 -14.44
CA PHE A 162 1.79 0.99 -15.05
C PHE A 162 2.06 0.59 -16.50
N LEU A 163 3.11 1.12 -17.10
CA LEU A 163 3.47 0.92 -18.51
C LEU A 163 4.76 0.13 -18.71
N VAL A 164 5.33 -0.41 -17.62
CA VAL A 164 6.55 -1.22 -17.70
C VAL A 164 6.36 -2.48 -18.54
N ASP A 165 7.42 -2.95 -19.20
CA ASP A 165 7.39 -4.27 -19.84
C ASP A 165 7.64 -5.36 -18.81
N ASN A 166 6.77 -6.36 -18.76
CA ASN A 166 6.88 -7.39 -17.73
C ASN A 166 7.67 -8.58 -18.25
N GLU A 167 8.72 -8.95 -17.53
CA GLU A 167 9.71 -9.92 -18.01
C GLU A 167 9.43 -11.33 -17.49
N SER A 168 8.99 -12.21 -18.39
CA SER A 168 8.71 -13.62 -18.10
C SER A 168 9.93 -14.52 -18.25
N GLY A 169 9.95 -15.66 -17.55
CA GLY A 169 11.02 -16.66 -17.70
C GLY A 169 12.28 -16.33 -16.90
N LYS A 170 12.25 -15.30 -16.06
CA LYS A 170 13.40 -14.82 -15.30
C LYS A 170 13.62 -15.65 -14.06
N ARG A 171 14.88 -16.00 -13.81
CA ARG A 171 15.33 -16.66 -12.59
C ARG A 171 15.92 -15.61 -11.66
N VAL A 172 15.34 -15.44 -10.49
CA VAL A 172 15.85 -14.52 -9.46
C VAL A 172 16.52 -15.35 -8.38
N VAL A 173 17.75 -14.96 -8.01
CA VAL A 173 18.45 -15.52 -6.85
C VAL A 173 18.55 -14.44 -5.80
N VAL A 174 18.20 -14.77 -4.56
CA VAL A 174 18.26 -13.86 -3.43
C VAL A 174 19.15 -14.40 -2.35
N ARG A 175 19.81 -13.50 -1.63
CA ARG A 175 20.59 -13.79 -0.44
C ARG A 175 19.81 -13.34 0.80
N ILE A 176 19.65 -14.26 1.74
CA ILE A 176 19.00 -14.05 3.04
C ILE A 176 19.97 -14.55 4.10
N GLY A 177 20.40 -13.66 4.99
CA GLY A 177 21.54 -13.95 5.87
C GLY A 177 22.78 -14.33 5.06
N THR A 178 23.30 -15.53 5.28
CA THR A 178 24.47 -16.07 4.56
C THR A 178 24.11 -17.04 3.44
N LYS A 179 22.83 -17.34 3.22
CA LYS A 179 22.36 -18.35 2.27
C LYS A 179 21.79 -17.72 1.02
N GLU A 180 21.96 -18.41 -0.11
CA GLU A 180 21.38 -18.04 -1.40
C GLU A 180 20.20 -18.98 -1.72
N HIS A 181 19.12 -18.39 -2.22
CA HIS A 181 17.86 -19.07 -2.55
C HIS A 181 17.45 -18.74 -3.97
N VAL A 182 17.13 -19.76 -4.76
CA VAL A 182 16.58 -19.58 -6.11
C VAL A 182 15.06 -19.44 -6.00
N LEU A 183 14.52 -18.33 -6.47
CA LEU A 183 13.08 -18.12 -6.54
C LEU A 183 12.48 -18.79 -7.78
N GLY A 184 11.15 -18.96 -7.73
CA GLY A 184 10.35 -19.39 -8.86
C GLY A 184 10.55 -18.48 -10.07
N VAL A 185 10.40 -19.08 -11.25
CA VAL A 185 10.55 -18.37 -12.52
C VAL A 185 9.40 -17.38 -12.70
N THR A 186 9.70 -16.18 -13.21
CA THR A 186 8.65 -15.17 -13.43
C THR A 186 7.64 -15.59 -14.50
N GLY A 187 6.37 -15.35 -14.24
CA GLY A 187 5.28 -15.58 -15.18
C GLY A 187 5.21 -14.51 -16.28
N ALA A 188 4.21 -14.61 -17.16
CA ALA A 188 3.95 -13.63 -18.23
C ALA A 188 3.70 -12.19 -17.74
N ASN A 189 3.43 -12.03 -16.44
CA ASN A 189 3.25 -10.75 -15.77
C ASN A 189 4.51 -10.28 -15.01
N GLY A 190 5.67 -10.89 -15.24
CA GLY A 190 6.92 -10.48 -14.58
C GLY A 190 7.02 -10.90 -13.12
N HIS A 191 5.98 -11.50 -12.55
CA HIS A 191 5.93 -11.84 -11.13
C HIS A 191 6.31 -13.30 -10.87
N SER A 192 6.96 -13.54 -9.74
CA SER A 192 7.06 -14.86 -9.13
C SER A 192 6.71 -14.80 -7.64
N GLU A 193 6.22 -15.93 -7.12
CA GLU A 193 5.97 -16.14 -5.71
C GLU A 193 6.61 -17.47 -5.30
N THR A 194 7.28 -17.48 -4.15
CA THR A 194 8.07 -18.63 -3.70
C THR A 194 7.98 -18.74 -2.19
N THR A 195 7.59 -19.91 -1.71
CA THR A 195 7.60 -20.20 -0.27
C THR A 195 8.97 -20.74 0.12
N LEU A 196 9.64 -20.01 1.01
CA LEU A 196 10.92 -20.37 1.60
C LEU A 196 10.69 -20.90 3.02
N HIS A 197 11.43 -21.94 3.39
CA HIS A 197 11.58 -22.37 4.77
C HIS A 197 12.98 -22.00 5.25
N LEU A 198 13.05 -21.08 6.20
CA LEU A 198 14.27 -20.47 6.72
C LEU A 198 14.47 -20.87 8.18
N ASP A 199 15.73 -20.92 8.62
CA ASP A 199 16.08 -21.22 10.00
C ASP A 199 16.25 -19.91 10.80
N ASP A 200 16.30 -19.99 12.14
CA ASP A 200 16.47 -18.80 13.00
C ASP A 200 17.73 -17.99 12.67
N ALA A 201 18.80 -18.69 12.27
CA ALA A 201 20.06 -18.06 11.85
C ALA A 201 19.94 -17.25 10.56
N ASP A 202 18.95 -17.55 9.70
CA ASP A 202 18.72 -16.82 8.44
C ASP A 202 17.96 -15.50 8.69
N LEU A 203 17.22 -15.40 9.80
CA LEU A 203 16.44 -14.23 10.20
C LEU A 203 16.89 -13.69 11.57
N PRO A 204 18.13 -13.18 11.70
CA PRO A 204 18.72 -12.82 12.98
C PRO A 204 18.04 -11.61 13.64
N ALA A 205 17.34 -10.78 12.87
CA ALA A 205 16.67 -9.58 13.33
C ALA A 205 15.19 -9.54 12.91
N PRO A 206 14.33 -8.78 13.62
CA PRO A 206 12.92 -8.62 13.27
C PRO A 206 12.70 -8.09 11.83
N LEU A 207 13.63 -7.26 11.34
CA LEU A 207 13.69 -6.83 9.95
C LEU A 207 14.98 -7.39 9.35
N THR A 208 14.84 -8.33 8.41
CA THR A 208 15.99 -8.94 7.74
C THR A 208 15.99 -8.55 6.26
N PRO A 209 17.09 -7.96 5.74
CA PRO A 209 17.17 -7.61 4.33
C PRO A 209 17.28 -8.86 3.46
N VAL A 210 16.68 -8.79 2.28
CA VAL A 210 16.80 -9.77 1.20
C VAL A 210 17.41 -9.07 0.01
N THR A 211 18.58 -9.51 -0.45
CA THR A 211 19.27 -8.84 -1.55
C THR A 211 19.36 -9.76 -2.76
N ALA A 212 19.07 -9.27 -3.95
CA ALA A 212 19.28 -10.03 -5.18
C ALA A 212 20.78 -10.32 -5.39
N VAL A 213 21.10 -11.53 -5.81
CA VAL A 213 22.46 -11.93 -6.21
C VAL A 213 22.59 -11.68 -7.71
N LEU A 214 23.44 -10.72 -8.09
CA LEU A 214 23.63 -10.30 -9.48
C LEU A 214 24.91 -10.88 -10.09
N ARG A 215 25.02 -10.78 -11.40
CA ARG A 215 26.22 -11.22 -12.14
C ARG A 215 27.43 -10.35 -11.76
N PRO A 216 28.65 -10.90 -11.74
CA PRO A 216 29.85 -10.09 -11.57
C PRO A 216 29.90 -8.95 -12.59
N GLY A 217 30.17 -7.74 -12.12
CA GLY A 217 30.20 -6.52 -12.95
C GLY A 217 28.88 -5.75 -13.01
N ASP A 218 27.78 -6.32 -12.51
CA ASP A 218 26.54 -5.56 -12.31
C ASP A 218 26.62 -4.78 -10.99
N ALA A 219 26.64 -3.44 -11.09
CA ALA A 219 26.76 -2.55 -9.94
C ALA A 219 25.42 -2.21 -9.27
N ARG A 220 24.31 -2.72 -9.80
CA ARG A 220 22.97 -2.46 -9.25
C ARG A 220 22.77 -3.21 -7.94
N SER A 221 21.78 -2.79 -7.15
CA SER A 221 21.39 -3.46 -5.92
C SER A 221 19.88 -3.45 -5.78
N PHE A 222 19.28 -4.63 -5.68
CA PHE A 222 17.86 -4.81 -5.44
C PHE A 222 17.68 -5.43 -4.07
N THR A 223 17.00 -4.72 -3.18
CA THR A 223 16.80 -5.16 -1.79
C THR A 223 15.31 -5.11 -1.43
N GLY A 224 14.83 -6.18 -0.80
CA GLY A 224 13.55 -6.28 -0.11
C GLY A 224 13.76 -6.49 1.39
N THR A 225 12.68 -6.61 2.14
CA THR A 225 12.71 -6.83 3.59
C THR A 225 11.78 -7.96 4.00
N ILE A 226 12.25 -8.84 4.87
CA ILE A 226 11.44 -9.83 5.59
C ILE A 226 11.17 -9.29 6.99
N VAL A 227 9.89 -9.24 7.36
CA VAL A 227 9.44 -8.89 8.71
C VAL A 227 9.12 -10.17 9.46
N ARG A 228 9.83 -10.42 10.55
CA ARG A 228 9.62 -11.59 11.40
C ARG A 228 8.41 -11.39 12.29
N LEU A 229 7.39 -12.23 12.12
CA LEU A 229 6.19 -12.24 12.95
C LEU A 229 6.41 -13.23 14.10
N ASP A 230 7.13 -12.78 15.12
CA ASP A 230 7.38 -13.58 16.32
C ASP A 230 6.06 -14.05 16.96
N ALA A 231 6.06 -15.28 17.49
CA ALA A 231 4.87 -15.97 17.98
C ALA A 231 4.10 -15.19 19.06
N THR A 232 4.81 -14.35 19.82
CA THR A 232 4.26 -13.41 20.80
C THR A 232 4.76 -12.01 20.51
N GLY A 233 4.03 -11.02 21.00
CA GLY A 233 4.35 -9.60 20.83
C GLY A 233 3.12 -8.82 20.38
N LEU A 234 3.34 -7.61 19.90
CA LEU A 234 2.29 -6.73 19.43
C LEU A 234 2.55 -6.30 17.99
N SER A 235 1.54 -6.45 17.13
CA SER A 235 1.56 -5.93 15.77
C SER A 235 0.52 -4.84 15.59
N VAL A 236 0.89 -3.78 14.87
CA VAL A 236 -0.04 -2.77 14.36
C VAL A 236 -0.28 -3.08 12.88
N VAL A 237 -1.52 -3.38 12.54
CA VAL A 237 -1.98 -3.51 11.16
C VAL A 237 -2.68 -2.20 10.80
N SER A 238 -2.07 -1.43 9.91
CA SER A 238 -2.57 -0.13 9.50
C SER A 238 -3.04 -0.18 8.06
N ASP A 239 -4.23 0.35 7.80
CA ASP A 239 -4.54 0.83 6.46
C ASP A 239 -3.65 2.03 6.08
N VAL A 240 -3.60 2.35 4.78
CA VAL A 240 -2.82 3.47 4.26
C VAL A 240 -3.70 4.68 3.90
N ASP A 241 -4.70 4.47 3.05
CA ASP A 241 -5.48 5.52 2.39
C ASP A 241 -6.49 6.13 3.36
N ASP A 242 -6.40 7.44 3.59
CA ASP A 242 -7.13 8.18 4.63
C ASP A 242 -6.91 7.72 6.08
N THR A 243 -5.98 6.78 6.30
CA THR A 243 -5.47 6.40 7.63
C THR A 243 -4.16 7.10 7.96
N ILE A 244 -3.13 6.90 7.13
CA ILE A 244 -1.81 7.55 7.29
C ILE A 244 -1.50 8.53 6.14
N LYS A 245 -2.18 8.39 5.01
CA LYS A 245 -2.01 9.19 3.79
C LYS A 245 -3.34 9.82 3.40
N ILE A 246 -3.42 11.13 3.24
CA ILE A 246 -4.66 11.80 2.84
C ILE A 246 -4.94 11.50 1.36
N SER A 247 -6.00 10.76 1.07
CA SER A 247 -6.39 10.29 -0.26
C SER A 247 -7.78 10.75 -0.71
N GLU A 248 -8.69 11.03 0.22
CA GLU A 248 -10.10 11.31 -0.07
C GLU A 248 -10.78 10.19 -0.88
N VAL A 249 -10.60 8.93 -0.46
CA VAL A 249 -10.96 7.69 -1.17
C VAL A 249 -12.43 7.59 -1.57
N ARG A 250 -13.32 8.26 -0.81
CA ARG A 250 -14.76 8.34 -1.11
C ARG A 250 -15.07 9.14 -2.38
N ASP A 251 -14.20 10.07 -2.76
CA ASP A 251 -14.30 10.82 -4.02
C ASP A 251 -13.28 10.27 -5.01
N LYS A 252 -13.75 9.42 -5.93
CA LYS A 252 -12.90 8.76 -6.94
C LYS A 252 -12.05 9.74 -7.75
N GLN A 253 -12.53 10.96 -7.98
CA GLN A 253 -11.77 11.96 -8.75
C GLN A 253 -10.61 12.50 -7.93
N ARG A 254 -10.89 12.86 -6.68
CA ARG A 254 -9.88 13.35 -5.76
C ARG A 254 -8.87 12.28 -5.39
N LEU A 255 -9.31 11.03 -5.24
CA LEU A 255 -8.43 9.89 -5.07
C LEU A 255 -7.44 9.80 -6.22
N LEU A 256 -7.90 9.86 -7.48
CA LEU A 256 -7.02 9.79 -8.64
C LEU A 256 -6.14 11.03 -8.77
N GLU A 257 -6.66 12.22 -8.49
CA GLU A 257 -5.88 13.47 -8.47
C GLU A 257 -4.75 13.40 -7.43
N ARG A 258 -5.06 13.03 -6.18
CA ARG A 258 -4.05 12.87 -5.13
C ARG A 258 -3.08 11.72 -5.41
N THR A 259 -3.58 10.66 -6.05
CA THR A 259 -2.80 9.46 -6.36
C THR A 259 -1.91 9.61 -7.57
N PHE A 260 -2.23 10.48 -8.54
CA PHE A 260 -1.44 10.61 -9.76
C PHE A 260 -0.88 12.00 -10.01
N LEU A 261 -1.40 13.06 -9.38
CA LEU A 261 -1.05 14.45 -9.71
C LEU A 261 -0.48 15.23 -8.52
N LYS A 262 -0.39 14.66 -7.33
CA LYS A 262 0.12 15.34 -6.12
C LYS A 262 1.04 14.44 -5.32
N GLU A 263 2.04 15.02 -4.66
CA GLU A 263 2.81 14.27 -3.67
C GLU A 263 1.91 13.71 -2.56
N PHE A 264 2.31 12.55 -2.01
CA PHE A 264 1.55 11.91 -0.95
C PHE A 264 1.65 12.71 0.34
N GLU A 265 0.50 13.11 0.86
CA GLU A 265 0.39 13.94 2.05
C GLU A 265 0.12 13.08 3.29
N PRO A 266 0.95 13.14 4.34
CA PRO A 266 0.71 12.36 5.54
C PRO A 266 -0.44 12.95 6.37
N VAL A 267 -1.19 12.09 7.05
CA VAL A 267 -2.12 12.52 8.09
C VAL A 267 -1.30 13.12 9.25
N PRO A 268 -1.52 14.40 9.60
CA PRO A 268 -0.73 15.08 10.63
C PRO A 268 -0.70 14.32 11.96
N ALA A 269 0.44 14.33 12.64
CA ALA A 269 0.70 13.65 13.91
C ALA A 269 0.58 12.10 13.93
N MET A 270 0.10 11.45 12.86
CA MET A 270 -0.02 9.98 12.82
C MET A 270 1.34 9.29 12.91
N ALA A 271 2.35 9.77 12.17
CA ALA A 271 3.71 9.22 12.22
C ALA A 271 4.29 9.28 13.64
N ALA A 272 4.05 10.37 14.38
CA ALA A 272 4.49 10.51 15.76
C ALA A 272 3.80 9.50 16.70
N ALA A 273 2.52 9.19 16.50
CA ALA A 273 1.82 8.15 17.24
C ALA A 273 2.42 6.76 16.95
N TYR A 274 2.64 6.45 15.68
CA TYR A 274 3.18 5.16 15.26
C TYR A 274 4.61 4.96 15.74
N GLN A 275 5.45 6.00 15.71
CA GLN A 275 6.82 5.93 16.22
C GLN A 275 6.87 5.66 17.73
N ARG A 276 5.93 6.22 18.52
CA ARG A 276 5.84 5.87 19.96
C ARG A 276 5.54 4.38 20.16
N TRP A 277 4.62 3.82 19.39
CA TRP A 277 4.27 2.40 19.48
C TRP A 277 5.41 1.50 18.97
N ALA A 278 6.11 1.90 17.91
CA ALA A 278 7.30 1.19 17.42
C ALA A 278 8.42 1.19 18.46
N ALA A 279 8.68 2.32 19.11
CA ALA A 279 9.65 2.42 20.19
C ALA A 279 9.29 1.55 21.41
N ALA A 280 8.00 1.29 21.62
CA ALA A 280 7.50 0.35 22.62
C ALA A 280 7.55 -1.13 22.18
N GLY A 281 8.07 -1.42 20.98
CA GLY A 281 8.26 -2.78 20.47
C GLY A 281 7.16 -3.31 19.55
N ALA A 282 6.24 -2.46 19.08
CA ALA A 282 5.23 -2.87 18.11
C ALA A 282 5.83 -3.08 16.70
N THR A 283 5.41 -4.15 16.03
CA THR A 283 5.77 -4.44 14.63
C THR A 283 4.69 -3.93 13.68
N PHE A 284 5.06 -3.28 12.58
CA PHE A 284 4.12 -2.64 11.67
C PHE A 284 3.87 -3.45 10.39
N HIS A 285 2.60 -3.48 9.99
CA HIS A 285 2.12 -4.06 8.74
C HIS A 285 1.14 -3.09 8.09
N TYR A 286 1.46 -2.59 6.90
CA TYR A 286 0.61 -1.68 6.13
C TYR A 286 -0.19 -2.47 5.10
N LEU A 287 -1.51 -2.31 5.07
CA LEU A 287 -2.42 -2.97 4.13
C LEU A 287 -3.10 -1.88 3.30
N SER A 288 -2.95 -1.90 1.98
CA SER A 288 -3.63 -0.93 1.11
C SER A 288 -4.28 -1.62 -0.08
N ALA A 289 -5.43 -1.10 -0.49
CA ALA A 289 -6.08 -1.46 -1.74
C ALA A 289 -5.35 -0.88 -2.97
N SER A 290 -4.34 -0.02 -2.77
CA SER A 290 -3.49 0.51 -3.83
C SER A 290 -2.80 -0.61 -4.62
N PRO A 291 -2.65 -0.43 -5.95
CA PRO A 291 -2.01 -1.41 -6.82
C PRO A 291 -0.49 -1.47 -6.59
N TRP A 292 0.13 -2.62 -6.88
CA TRP A 292 1.59 -2.85 -6.73
C TRP A 292 2.47 -1.84 -7.46
N GLN A 293 1.98 -1.27 -8.56
CA GLN A 293 2.67 -0.24 -9.33
C GLN A 293 2.95 1.02 -8.50
N LEU A 294 2.21 1.25 -7.40
CA LEU A 294 2.45 2.37 -6.48
C LEU A 294 3.37 2.00 -5.31
N TYR A 295 3.92 0.79 -5.30
CA TYR A 295 4.77 0.30 -4.20
C TYR A 295 5.94 1.24 -3.90
N ASP A 296 6.74 1.59 -4.91
CA ASP A 296 7.92 2.44 -4.72
C ASP A 296 7.52 3.82 -4.16
N ALA A 297 6.43 4.41 -4.68
CA ALA A 297 5.92 5.70 -4.20
C ALA A 297 5.41 5.63 -2.75
N LEU A 298 4.78 4.51 -2.34
CA LEU A 298 4.29 4.32 -0.99
C LEU A 298 5.42 4.06 0.01
N VAL A 299 6.45 3.32 -0.38
CA VAL A 299 7.65 3.10 0.45
C VAL A 299 8.43 4.41 0.62
N GLU A 300 8.62 5.17 -0.46
CA GLU A 300 9.26 6.49 -0.40
C GLU A 300 8.48 7.42 0.53
N PHE A 301 7.15 7.48 0.39
CA PHE A 301 6.28 8.27 1.26
C PHE A 301 6.38 7.86 2.73
N THR A 302 6.24 6.57 3.04
CA THR A 302 6.27 6.11 4.44
C THR A 302 7.61 6.40 5.10
N GLY A 303 8.72 6.22 4.37
CA GLY A 303 10.05 6.59 4.84
C GLY A 303 10.23 8.09 5.03
N ALA A 304 9.86 8.91 4.04
CA ALA A 304 10.00 10.37 4.07
C ALA A 304 9.12 11.02 5.14
N ALA A 305 7.92 10.51 5.36
CA ALA A 305 7.01 10.97 6.41
C ALA A 305 7.35 10.44 7.82
N GLY A 306 8.38 9.58 7.94
CA GLY A 306 8.87 9.10 9.22
C GLY A 306 7.98 8.05 9.88
N PHE A 307 7.24 7.25 9.10
CA PHE A 307 6.51 6.10 9.62
C PHE A 307 7.47 4.94 9.95
N PRO A 308 7.16 4.08 10.93
CA PRO A 308 7.97 2.91 11.24
C PRO A 308 8.11 1.97 10.04
N ALA A 309 9.30 1.40 9.86
CA ALA A 309 9.51 0.34 8.88
C ALA A 309 8.63 -0.87 9.21
N GLY A 310 8.08 -1.51 8.18
CA GLY A 310 7.14 -2.60 8.32
C GLY A 310 6.90 -3.31 6.99
N SER A 311 6.02 -4.31 6.99
CA SER A 311 5.61 -4.95 5.75
C SER A 311 4.59 -4.08 5.01
N MET A 312 4.56 -4.15 3.69
CA MET A 312 3.62 -3.40 2.85
C MET A 312 2.87 -4.38 1.95
N HIS A 313 1.57 -4.53 2.18
CA HIS A 313 0.71 -5.48 1.50
C HIS A 313 -0.22 -4.71 0.56
N LEU A 314 0.09 -4.76 -0.73
CA LEU A 314 -0.65 -4.06 -1.79
C LEU A 314 -1.46 -5.01 -2.67
N LYS A 315 -2.40 -4.46 -3.42
CA LYS A 315 -3.25 -5.23 -4.33
C LYS A 315 -2.52 -5.58 -5.62
N LEU A 316 -2.57 -6.85 -6.02
CA LEU A 316 -2.13 -7.25 -7.37
C LEU A 316 -3.15 -6.73 -8.39
N PHE A 317 -2.75 -5.73 -9.17
CA PHE A 317 -3.55 -5.19 -10.27
C PHE A 317 -3.12 -5.81 -11.60
N ARG A 318 -4.09 -6.26 -12.40
CA ARG A 318 -3.86 -6.86 -13.73
C ARG A 318 -4.61 -6.06 -14.80
N PRO A 319 -3.90 -5.37 -15.73
CA PRO A 319 -4.54 -4.65 -16.82
C PRO A 319 -5.37 -5.53 -17.77
N LYS A 320 -4.98 -6.81 -17.94
CA LYS A 320 -5.63 -7.77 -18.86
C LYS A 320 -6.90 -8.42 -18.30
N ASP A 321 -7.09 -8.41 -16.98
CA ASP A 321 -8.28 -8.99 -16.35
C ASP A 321 -9.34 -7.89 -16.28
N SER A 322 -9.98 -7.63 -17.42
CA SER A 322 -11.10 -6.68 -17.62
C SER A 322 -11.26 -5.61 -16.53
N SER A 323 -10.54 -4.51 -16.75
CA SER A 323 -10.82 -3.12 -16.34
C SER A 323 -10.06 -2.54 -15.15
N PHE A 324 -9.63 -1.29 -15.36
CA PHE A 324 -9.30 -0.29 -14.34
C PHE A 324 -10.38 -0.18 -13.25
N PHE A 325 -11.61 -0.66 -13.46
CA PHE A 325 -12.61 -0.75 -12.40
C PHE A 325 -12.25 -1.75 -11.28
N SER A 326 -11.29 -2.65 -11.50
CA SER A 326 -10.72 -3.47 -10.43
C SER A 326 -9.94 -2.68 -9.38
N LEU A 327 -9.48 -1.45 -9.68
CA LEU A 327 -9.01 -0.50 -8.66
C LEU A 327 -10.13 -0.10 -7.69
N PHE A 328 -11.39 -0.24 -8.11
CA PHE A 328 -12.59 0.07 -7.30
C PHE A 328 -13.35 -1.18 -6.84
N GLN A 329 -12.76 -2.38 -6.94
CA GLN A 329 -13.31 -3.58 -6.29
C GLN A 329 -13.34 -3.37 -4.77
N ASP A 330 -14.28 -4.03 -4.10
CA ASP A 330 -14.53 -3.87 -2.67
C ASP A 330 -13.25 -4.16 -1.84
N PRO A 331 -12.76 -3.18 -1.05
CA PRO A 331 -11.61 -3.37 -0.17
C PRO A 331 -11.72 -4.60 0.74
N ARG A 332 -12.94 -5.05 1.06
CA ARG A 332 -13.20 -6.26 1.85
C ARG A 332 -12.63 -7.52 1.21
N GLU A 333 -12.75 -7.67 -0.10
CA GLU A 333 -12.34 -8.89 -0.83
C GLU A 333 -10.83 -9.11 -0.75
N TYR A 334 -10.06 -8.04 -0.53
CA TYR A 334 -8.61 -8.08 -0.49
C TYR A 334 -8.04 -7.93 0.94
N LYS A 335 -8.54 -6.98 1.76
CA LYS A 335 -8.02 -6.73 3.11
C LYS A 335 -8.31 -7.89 4.07
N ALA A 336 -9.51 -8.47 4.01
CA ALA A 336 -9.91 -9.50 4.97
C ALA A 336 -9.08 -10.79 4.87
N PRO A 337 -8.82 -11.37 3.67
CA PRO A 337 -7.94 -12.54 3.56
C PRO A 337 -6.52 -12.30 4.09
N LEU A 338 -5.94 -11.12 3.83
CA LEU A 338 -4.59 -10.78 4.28
C LEU A 338 -4.50 -10.59 5.78
N LEU A 339 -5.45 -9.85 6.37
CA LEU A 339 -5.53 -9.70 7.82
C LEU A 339 -5.69 -11.06 8.52
N ARG A 340 -6.56 -11.94 7.99
CA ARG A 340 -6.72 -13.30 8.50
C ARG A 340 -5.45 -14.13 8.38
N ALA A 341 -4.70 -13.98 7.29
CA ALA A 341 -3.44 -14.69 7.11
C ALA A 341 -2.40 -14.29 8.16
N LEU A 342 -2.31 -12.99 8.50
CA LEU A 342 -1.45 -12.50 9.57
C LEU A 342 -1.86 -13.05 10.95
N LEU A 343 -3.15 -12.96 11.29
CA LEU A 343 -3.69 -13.44 12.57
C LEU A 343 -3.49 -14.96 12.75
N ARG A 344 -3.77 -15.75 11.71
CA ARG A 344 -3.54 -17.21 11.74
C ARG A 344 -2.06 -17.57 11.76
N GLY A 345 -1.20 -16.74 11.16
CA GLY A 345 0.24 -16.95 11.10
C GLY A 345 0.96 -16.80 12.45
N ALA A 346 0.37 -16.10 13.41
CA ALA A 346 0.93 -15.96 14.76
C ALA A 346 -0.16 -16.00 15.84
N PRO A 347 -0.67 -17.21 16.19
CA PRO A 347 -1.83 -17.33 17.06
C PRO A 347 -1.68 -16.76 18.48
N GLY A 348 -0.45 -16.67 18.99
CA GLY A 348 -0.13 -16.09 20.31
C GLY A 348 0.18 -14.59 20.28
N ARG A 349 0.07 -13.94 19.13
CA ARG A 349 0.40 -12.54 18.94
C ARG A 349 -0.83 -11.66 19.08
N ARG A 350 -0.65 -10.46 19.62
CA ARG A 350 -1.71 -9.46 19.78
C ARG A 350 -1.63 -8.45 18.64
N PHE A 351 -2.78 -7.97 18.20
CA PHE A 351 -2.93 -7.10 17.05
C PHE A 351 -3.77 -5.88 17.39
N VAL A 352 -3.28 -4.72 16.97
CA VAL A 352 -3.99 -3.45 16.95
C VAL A 352 -4.30 -3.13 15.50
N LEU A 353 -5.57 -2.84 15.19
CA LEU A 353 -6.01 -2.54 13.83
C LEU A 353 -6.30 -1.05 13.72
N VAL A 354 -5.69 -0.37 12.74
CA VAL A 354 -5.87 1.07 12.53
C VAL A 354 -6.32 1.31 11.10
N GLY A 355 -7.44 1.99 10.92
CA GLY A 355 -8.03 2.20 9.59
C GLY A 355 -8.87 3.46 9.51
N ASP A 356 -9.59 3.64 8.41
CA ASP A 356 -10.41 4.82 8.16
C ASP A 356 -11.91 4.48 8.11
N SER A 357 -12.78 5.47 8.31
CA SER A 357 -14.23 5.28 8.19
C SER A 357 -14.76 5.40 6.75
N GLY A 358 -13.96 5.90 5.83
CA GLY A 358 -14.33 6.11 4.44
C GLY A 358 -14.39 4.82 3.63
N GLU A 359 -13.54 3.85 3.95
CA GLU A 359 -13.61 2.48 3.44
C GLU A 359 -14.39 1.52 4.38
N MET A 360 -14.14 0.22 4.22
CA MET A 360 -14.80 -0.87 4.93
C MET A 360 -14.00 -1.39 6.12
N ASP A 361 -13.00 -0.63 6.58
CA ASP A 361 -12.13 -1.03 7.69
C ASP A 361 -12.91 -1.33 8.98
N PRO A 362 -13.93 -0.54 9.39
CA PRO A 362 -14.73 -0.87 10.57
C PRO A 362 -15.34 -2.27 10.48
N GLU A 363 -15.86 -2.63 9.31
CA GLU A 363 -16.50 -3.92 9.09
C GLU A 363 -15.51 -5.07 8.99
N VAL A 364 -14.37 -4.87 8.32
CA VAL A 364 -13.30 -5.87 8.24
C VAL A 364 -12.71 -6.14 9.64
N TYR A 365 -12.47 -5.09 10.42
CA TYR A 365 -11.84 -5.20 11.74
C TYR A 365 -12.79 -5.75 12.80
N ALA A 366 -14.07 -5.37 12.78
CA ALA A 366 -15.07 -5.97 13.65
C ALA A 366 -15.29 -7.46 13.33
N ALA A 367 -15.26 -7.85 12.05
CA ALA A 367 -15.30 -9.26 11.68
C ALA A 367 -14.06 -10.02 12.15
N ALA A 368 -12.87 -9.43 12.00
CA ALA A 368 -11.63 -10.03 12.49
C ALA A 368 -11.63 -10.18 14.02
N TYR A 369 -12.14 -9.20 14.78
CA TYR A 369 -12.29 -9.33 16.22
C TYR A 369 -13.20 -10.49 16.62
N ARG A 370 -14.34 -10.66 15.93
CA ARG A 370 -15.25 -11.78 16.23
C ARG A 370 -14.62 -13.15 15.93
N GLU A 371 -13.76 -13.22 14.92
CA GLU A 371 -13.05 -14.45 14.55
C GLU A 371 -11.83 -14.72 15.47
N PHE A 372 -11.15 -13.67 15.94
CA PHE A 372 -9.92 -13.74 16.74
C PHE A 372 -9.95 -12.80 17.96
N PRO A 373 -10.90 -12.99 18.90
CA PRO A 373 -11.16 -12.03 19.99
C PRO A 373 -9.99 -11.89 20.98
N ASP A 374 -9.17 -12.93 21.13
CA ASP A 374 -8.00 -12.94 22.01
C ASP A 374 -6.77 -12.27 21.38
N GLN A 375 -6.74 -12.17 20.06
CA GLN A 375 -5.62 -11.56 19.32
C GLN A 375 -5.88 -10.08 19.03
N VAL A 376 -7.09 -9.71 18.59
CA VAL A 376 -7.41 -8.32 18.26
C VAL A 376 -7.68 -7.53 19.54
N VAL A 377 -6.68 -6.80 20.02
CA VAL A 377 -6.72 -6.14 21.33
C VAL A 377 -7.25 -4.71 21.29
N ALA A 378 -7.15 -4.03 20.15
CA ALA A 378 -7.74 -2.71 19.93
C ALA A 378 -7.99 -2.43 18.44
N ILE A 379 -8.99 -1.60 18.17
CA ILE A 379 -9.38 -1.12 16.84
C ILE A 379 -9.49 0.40 16.89
N TYR A 380 -8.73 1.11 16.06
CA TYR A 380 -8.76 2.57 15.96
C TYR A 380 -9.21 2.95 14.56
N ILE A 381 -10.31 3.69 14.45
CA ILE A 381 -10.85 4.15 13.16
C ILE A 381 -10.76 5.67 13.09
N ARG A 382 -10.02 6.16 12.10
CA ARG A 382 -9.98 7.59 11.79
C ARG A 382 -11.28 7.99 11.11
N ASP A 383 -12.02 8.94 11.69
CA ASP A 383 -13.22 9.47 11.08
C ASP A 383 -12.89 10.46 9.96
N VAL A 384 -13.24 10.08 8.74
CA VAL A 384 -13.19 10.91 7.53
C VAL A 384 -14.57 11.12 6.90
N THR A 385 -15.61 10.68 7.62
CA THR A 385 -17.00 10.69 7.17
C THR A 385 -17.87 11.69 7.94
N ASP A 386 -17.34 12.23 9.04
CA ASP A 386 -18.04 13.07 10.01
C ASP A 386 -19.31 12.38 10.57
N GLU A 387 -19.33 11.04 10.56
CA GLU A 387 -20.44 10.23 11.08
C GLU A 387 -20.43 10.22 12.61
N GLY A 388 -19.25 10.29 13.24
CA GLY A 388 -19.07 10.24 14.67
C GLY A 388 -19.35 8.86 15.28
N ARG A 389 -18.85 8.63 16.50
CA ARG A 389 -18.93 7.33 17.20
C ARG A 389 -20.36 6.76 17.32
N ASP A 390 -21.35 7.62 17.50
CA ASP A 390 -22.74 7.24 17.75
C ASP A 390 -23.56 6.90 16.49
N ALA A 391 -22.94 6.96 15.31
CA ALA A 391 -23.61 6.66 14.06
C ALA A 391 -24.26 5.25 14.07
N PRO A 392 -25.46 5.09 13.47
CA PRO A 392 -26.13 3.78 13.37
C PRO A 392 -25.26 2.69 12.73
N ARG A 393 -24.36 3.07 11.81
CA ARG A 393 -23.37 2.19 11.19
C ARG A 393 -22.49 1.53 12.26
N TYR A 394 -21.82 2.30 13.11
CA TYR A 394 -20.89 1.75 14.11
C TYR A 394 -21.59 0.92 15.18
N ARG A 395 -22.82 1.30 15.57
CA ARG A 395 -23.64 0.49 16.49
C ARG A 395 -23.92 -0.91 15.92
N THR A 396 -24.18 -0.98 14.61
CA THR A 396 -24.41 -2.26 13.92
C THR A 396 -23.10 -3.02 13.74
N VAL A 397 -22.07 -2.34 13.24
CA VAL A 397 -20.79 -2.94 12.86
C VAL A 397 -20.04 -3.49 14.06
N PHE A 398 -20.01 -2.75 15.18
CA PHE A 398 -19.34 -3.16 16.42
C PHE A 398 -20.29 -3.83 17.43
N ALA A 399 -21.49 -4.24 17.01
CA ALA A 399 -22.38 -5.03 17.87
C ALA A 399 -21.65 -6.30 18.37
N GLY A 400 -21.58 -6.45 19.70
CA GLY A 400 -20.88 -7.55 20.36
C GLY A 400 -19.36 -7.36 20.53
N VAL A 401 -18.79 -6.25 20.05
CA VAL A 401 -17.40 -5.86 20.33
C VAL A 401 -17.41 -4.95 21.58
N PRO A 402 -16.66 -5.29 22.65
CA PRO A 402 -16.63 -4.45 23.85
C PRO A 402 -16.19 -3.02 23.54
N GLU A 403 -16.85 -2.02 24.12
CA GLU A 403 -16.56 -0.61 23.84
C GLU A 403 -15.11 -0.19 24.12
N ALA A 404 -14.43 -0.87 25.04
CA ALA A 404 -13.02 -0.63 25.34
C ALA A 404 -12.06 -1.14 24.25
N ARG A 405 -12.55 -1.95 23.29
CA ARG A 405 -11.75 -2.54 22.21
C ARG A 405 -11.74 -1.69 20.95
N TRP A 406 -12.55 -0.64 20.86
CA TRP A 406 -12.60 0.19 19.67
C TRP A 406 -12.81 1.67 19.97
N GLN A 407 -12.26 2.53 19.11
CA GLN A 407 -12.35 3.98 19.21
C GLN A 407 -12.44 4.58 17.82
N ILE A 408 -13.38 5.52 17.65
CA ILE A 408 -13.38 6.47 16.53
C ILE A 408 -12.58 7.71 16.98
N PHE A 409 -11.69 8.22 16.15
CA PHE A 409 -10.91 9.43 16.43
C PHE A 409 -10.83 10.32 15.18
N THR A 410 -10.69 11.62 15.34
CA THR A 410 -10.48 12.53 14.20
C THR A 410 -9.04 13.06 14.20
N ASP A 411 -8.52 13.36 15.39
CA ASP A 411 -7.14 13.78 15.61
C ASP A 411 -6.29 12.61 16.12
N PRO A 412 -5.17 12.24 15.46
CA PRO A 412 -4.26 11.22 15.98
C PRO A 412 -3.70 11.50 17.39
N ALA A 413 -3.82 12.71 17.93
CA ALA A 413 -3.53 13.01 19.33
C ALA A 413 -4.48 12.31 20.33
N GLU A 414 -5.67 11.87 19.88
CA GLU A 414 -6.62 11.09 20.67
C GLU A 414 -6.20 9.61 20.83
N LEU A 415 -5.25 9.14 20.03
CA LEU A 415 -4.71 7.79 20.12
C LEU A 415 -3.93 7.61 21.41
N PRO A 416 -4.02 6.44 22.07
CA PRO A 416 -3.38 6.25 23.36
C PRO A 416 -1.85 6.33 23.24
N PRO A 417 -1.17 6.88 24.27
CA PRO A 417 0.29 6.97 24.27
C PRO A 417 0.95 5.58 24.28
N THR A 418 0.26 4.57 24.82
CA THR A 418 0.71 3.18 24.93
C THR A 418 -0.38 2.24 24.45
N LEU A 419 0.01 1.15 23.78
CA LEU A 419 -0.90 0.09 23.39
C LEU A 419 -1.09 -0.92 24.53
N PRO A 420 -2.24 -1.63 24.58
CA PRO A 420 -2.58 -2.58 25.64
C PRO A 420 -1.74 -3.87 25.68
#